data_AF-A0A2S9G206-F1
#
_entry.id   AF-A0A2S9G206-F1
#
_cell.length_a   1.000
_cell.length_b   1.000
_cell.length_c   1.000
_cell.angle_alpha   90.00
_cell.angle_beta   90.00
_cell.angle_gamma   90.00
#
_symmetry.space_group_name_H-M   'P 1'
#
loop_
_entity.id
_entity.type
_entity.pdbx_description
1 polymer ?
#
loop_
_entity_poly.entity_id
_entity_poly.type
_entity_poly.pdbx_seq_one_letter_code
_entity_poly.pdbx_strand_id
1 'polypeptide(L)'
;GTFHEVDITDFDGTESVLNQAVEGLGGLHIAVTTAGGGIAERTIKKDGPHGLDSFRKSIDLNLIGTFNISRIAAWHMSKNDPVD
;
A
#
# COMPACT_ATOMS: atom_id res chain seq x y z
N GLY A 1 -19.49 -0.75 7.55
CA GLY A 1 -18.25 -1.19 6.88
C GLY A 1 -17.61 -2.27 7.72
N THR A 2 -16.85 -3.17 7.09
CA THR A 2 -16.03 -4.18 7.76
C THR A 2 -14.60 -3.67 7.93
N PHE A 3 -13.87 -4.22 8.90
CA PHE A 3 -12.44 -3.99 9.04
C PHE A 3 -11.69 -5.24 8.62
N HIS A 4 -10.57 -5.05 7.92
CA HIS A 4 -9.64 -6.12 7.55
C HIS A 4 -8.23 -5.66 7.94
N GLU A 5 -7.57 -6.41 8.81
CA GLU A 5 -6.19 -6.13 9.20
C GLU A 5 -5.25 -6.46 8.03
N VAL A 6 -4.29 -5.57 7.76
CA VAL A 6 -3.33 -5.76 6.68
C VAL A 6 -2.02 -5.04 6.99
N ASP A 7 -0.91 -5.73 6.76
CA ASP A 7 0.41 -5.12 6.62
C ASP A 7 0.68 -4.86 5.13
N ILE A 8 0.79 -3.59 4.75
CA ILE A 8 0.98 -3.21 3.35
C ILE A 8 2.38 -3.53 2.80
N THR A 9 3.30 -3.98 3.67
CA THR A 9 4.62 -4.47 3.29
C THR A 9 4.64 -5.99 3.06
N ASP A 10 3.58 -6.71 3.44
CA ASP A 10 3.26 -8.04 2.92
C ASP A 10 2.43 -7.89 1.65
N PHE A 11 3.10 -7.89 0.49
CA PHE A 11 2.46 -7.57 -0.78
C PHE A 11 1.44 -8.61 -1.23
N ASP A 12 1.67 -9.89 -0.93
CA ASP A 12 0.77 -10.99 -1.25
C ASP A 12 -0.42 -11.00 -0.29
N GLY A 13 -0.17 -10.80 1.01
CA GLY A 13 -1.21 -10.65 2.03
C GLY A 13 -2.12 -9.46 1.73
N THR A 14 -1.55 -8.33 1.27
CA THR A 14 -2.30 -7.14 0.85
C THR A 14 -3.28 -7.47 -0.28
N GLU A 15 -2.84 -8.22 -1.29
CA GLU A 15 -3.72 -8.61 -2.40
C GLU A 15 -4.86 -9.52 -1.95
N SER A 16 -4.56 -10.50 -1.10
CA SER A 16 -5.57 -11.38 -0.50
C SER A 16 -6.62 -10.60 0.29
N VAL A 17 -6.20 -9.66 1.14
CA VAL A 17 -7.11 -8.86 1.97
C VAL A 17 -7.96 -7.91 1.13
N LEU A 18 -7.38 -7.23 0.13
CA LEU A 18 -8.16 -6.38 -0.78
C LEU A 18 -9.23 -7.18 -1.52
N ASN A 19 -8.89 -8.38 -2.01
CA ASN A 19 -9.85 -9.23 -2.72
C ASN A 19 -11.05 -9.61 -1.82
N GLN A 20 -10.79 -9.97 -0.56
CA GLN A 20 -11.85 -10.28 0.42
C GLN A 20 -12.75 -9.06 0.69
N ALA A 21 -12.16 -7.88 0.82
CA ALA A 21 -12.91 -6.64 1.03
C ALA A 21 -13.80 -6.30 -0.18
N VAL A 22 -13.28 -6.47 -1.41
CA VAL A 22 -14.04 -6.24 -2.64
C VAL A 22 -15.17 -7.25 -2.80
N GLU A 23 -14.91 -8.54 -2.54
CA GLU A 23 -15.94 -9.58 -2.58
C GLU A 23 -17.08 -9.29 -1.61
N GLY A 24 -16.76 -8.88 -0.38
CA GLY A 24 -17.77 -8.55 0.63
C GLY A 24 -18.58 -7.28 0.33
N LEU A 25 -18.10 -6.39 -0.54
CA LEU A 25 -18.76 -5.14 -0.92
C LEU A 25 -19.37 -5.16 -2.32
N GLY A 26 -19.04 -6.16 -3.15
CA GLY A 26 -19.51 -6.31 -4.53
C GLY A 26 -18.77 -5.45 -5.56
N GLY A 27 -17.75 -4.70 -5.17
CA GLY A 27 -16.97 -3.84 -6.08
C GLY A 27 -16.09 -2.82 -5.35
N LEU A 28 -15.23 -2.13 -6.11
CA LEU A 28 -14.35 -1.08 -5.59
C LEU A 28 -14.42 0.17 -6.47
N HIS A 29 -14.76 1.32 -5.88
CA HIS A 29 -14.90 2.59 -6.63
C HIS A 29 -13.86 3.63 -6.23
N ILE A 30 -13.39 3.58 -4.98
CA ILE A 30 -12.43 4.54 -4.43
C ILE A 30 -11.40 3.77 -3.62
N ALA A 31 -10.13 4.12 -3.82
CA ALA A 31 -9.03 3.69 -2.97
C ALA A 31 -8.32 4.93 -2.41
N VAL A 32 -8.08 4.95 -1.10
CA VAL A 32 -7.32 6.00 -0.43
C VAL A 32 -6.21 5.34 0.36
N THR A 33 -4.98 5.42 -0.16
CA THR A 33 -3.82 4.90 0.54
C THR A 33 -3.28 5.97 1.49
N THR A 34 -3.45 5.76 2.79
CA THR A 34 -2.93 6.64 3.84
C THR A 34 -1.80 6.02 4.64
N ALA A 35 -1.62 4.70 4.52
CA ALA A 35 -0.52 4.00 5.17
C ALA A 35 0.81 4.54 4.64
N GLY A 36 1.64 4.99 5.57
CA GLY A 36 2.90 5.66 5.28
C GLY A 36 3.56 6.12 6.57
N GLY A 37 4.86 6.38 6.49
CA GLY A 37 5.67 6.74 7.63
C GLY A 37 7.14 6.78 7.26
N GLY A 38 7.96 7.34 8.12
CA GLY A 38 9.38 7.45 7.82
C GLY A 38 10.22 7.70 9.04
N ILE A 39 11.51 7.44 8.88
CA ILE A 39 12.53 7.79 9.85
C ILE A 39 13.20 9.08 9.39
N ALA A 40 13.32 10.05 10.29
CA ALA A 40 14.11 11.25 10.01
C ALA A 40 15.60 10.93 10.18
N GLU A 41 16.30 10.69 9.07
CA GLU A 41 17.74 10.39 9.08
C GLU A 41 18.46 11.24 8.02
N ARG A 42 19.59 11.84 8.40
CA ARG A 42 20.40 12.67 7.49
C ARG A 42 21.19 11.76 6.54
N THR A 43 21.41 12.21 5.31
CA THR A 43 22.24 11.51 4.30
C THR A 43 23.64 11.16 4.83
N ILE A 44 24.22 12.05 5.66
CA ILE A 44 25.48 11.84 6.36
C ILE A 44 25.28 12.19 7.83
N LYS A 45 25.80 11.34 8.72
CA LYS A 45 25.86 11.50 10.17
C LYS A 45 27.32 11.62 10.62
N LYS A 46 27.54 11.95 11.89
CA LYS A 46 28.90 11.98 12.47
C LYS A 46 29.62 10.63 12.33
N ASP A 47 28.88 9.54 12.47
CA ASP A 47 29.42 8.18 12.52
C ASP A 47 29.25 7.41 11.18
N GLY A 48 28.93 8.10 10.07
CA GLY A 48 28.86 7.48 8.74
C GLY A 48 27.64 7.86 7.89
N PRO A 49 27.46 7.22 6.73
CA PRO A 49 26.33 7.48 5.84
C PRO A 49 24.99 7.00 6.43
N HIS A 50 23.91 7.49 5.83
CA HIS A 50 22.56 6.96 6.07
C HIS A 50 22.49 5.44 5.82
N GLY A 51 21.76 4.72 6.67
CA GLY A 51 21.56 3.28 6.48
C GLY A 51 20.80 2.97 5.19
N LEU A 52 21.35 2.12 4.31
CA LEU A 52 20.61 1.77 3.09
C LEU A 52 19.31 1.02 3.40
N ASP A 53 19.32 0.18 4.44
CA ASP A 53 18.16 -0.61 4.83
C ASP A 53 17.02 0.25 5.40
N SER A 54 17.32 1.32 6.16
CA SER A 54 16.29 2.25 6.64
C SER A 54 15.63 3.01 5.50
N PHE A 55 16.41 3.39 4.48
CA PHE A 55 15.89 4.01 3.27
C PHE A 55 15.02 3.03 2.48
N ARG A 56 15.50 1.80 2.24
CA ARG A 56 14.75 0.75 1.54
C ARG A 56 13.41 0.46 2.19
N LYS A 57 13.36 0.30 3.52
CA LYS A 57 12.10 0.11 4.25
C LYS A 57 11.12 1.27 4.04
N SER A 58 11.62 2.50 3.96
CA SER A 58 10.78 3.67 3.66
C SER A 58 10.23 3.62 2.22
N ILE A 59 11.01 3.12 1.27
CA ILE A 59 10.56 2.91 -0.11
C ILE A 59 9.52 1.77 -0.19
N ASP A 60 9.77 0.64 0.48
CA ASP A 60 8.84 -0.48 0.52
C ASP A 60 7.48 -0.05 1.09
N LEU A 61 7.50 0.68 2.22
CA LEU A 61 6.29 1.18 2.87
C LEU A 61 5.54 2.23 2.05
N ASN A 62 6.21 3.32 1.66
CA ASN A 62 5.51 4.51 1.14
C ASN A 62 5.29 4.46 -0.37
N LEU A 63 6.18 3.82 -1.12
CA LEU A 63 6.15 3.81 -2.57
C LEU A 63 5.65 2.47 -3.10
N ILE A 64 6.33 1.38 -2.78
CA ILE A 64 5.99 0.05 -3.33
C ILE A 64 4.64 -0.41 -2.79
N GLY A 65 4.39 -0.29 -1.48
CA GLY A 65 3.08 -0.60 -0.87
C GLY A 65 1.94 0.22 -1.48
N THR A 66 2.14 1.53 -1.66
CA THR A 66 1.15 2.41 -2.31
C THR A 66 0.87 2.00 -3.75
N PHE A 67 1.92 1.69 -4.52
CA PHE A 67 1.77 1.22 -5.89
C PHE A 67 1.09 -0.14 -5.95
N ASN A 68 1.42 -1.06 -5.05
CA ASN A 68 0.80 -2.38 -4.94
C ASN A 68 -0.71 -2.28 -4.73
N ILE A 69 -1.14 -1.45 -3.77
CA ILE A 69 -2.57 -1.19 -3.54
C ILE A 69 -3.21 -0.55 -4.78
N SER A 70 -2.56 0.46 -5.35
CA SER A 70 -3.08 1.17 -6.53
C SER A 70 -3.30 0.25 -7.74
N ARG A 71 -2.35 -0.65 -8.04
CA ARG A 71 -2.49 -1.58 -9.18
C ARG A 71 -3.64 -2.57 -8.99
N ILE A 72 -3.82 -3.08 -7.76
CA ILE A 72 -4.88 -4.05 -7.44
C ILE A 72 -6.24 -3.35 -7.45
N ALA A 73 -6.31 -2.16 -6.84
CA ALA A 73 -7.50 -1.35 -6.81
C ALA A 73 -7.97 -0.97 -8.22
N ALA A 74 -7.06 -0.49 -9.07
CA ALA A 74 -7.36 -0.16 -10.46
C ALA A 74 -7.84 -1.38 -11.26
N TRP A 75 -7.28 -2.57 -11.00
CA TRP A 75 -7.74 -3.80 -11.63
C TRP A 75 -9.19 -4.13 -11.27
N HIS A 76 -9.58 -4.00 -10.00
CA HIS A 76 -10.98 -4.18 -9.60
C HIS A 76 -11.89 -3.10 -10.20
N MET A 77 -11.48 -1.82 -10.13
CA MET A 77 -12.23 -0.71 -10.72
C MET A 77 -12.48 -0.90 -12.23
N SER A 78 -11.52 -1.47 -12.96
CA SER A 78 -11.64 -1.71 -14.41
C SER A 78 -12.72 -2.71 -14.81
N LYS A 79 -13.24 -3.48 -13.84
CA LYS A 79 -14.29 -4.49 -14.05
C LYS A 79 -15.66 -4.00 -13.58
N ASN A 80 -15.75 -2.81 -12.99
CA ASN A 80 -17.03 -2.25 -12.61
C ASN A 80 -17.84 -1.94 -13.87
N ASP A 81 -19.15 -2.08 -13.77
CA ASP A 81 -20.05 -1.54 -14.77
C ASP A 81 -19.94 -0.01 -14.81
N PRO A 82 -20.16 0.64 -15.97
CA PRO A 82 -20.25 2.08 -16.05
C PRO A 82 -21.27 2.63 -15.06
N VAL A 83 -20.90 3.70 -14.38
CA VAL A 83 -21.81 4.47 -13.52
C VAL A 83 -22.36 5.62 -14.36
N ASP A 84 -23.69 5.73 -14.44
CA ASP A 84 -24.41 6.83 -15.11
C ASP A 84 -24.28 8.17 -14.36
#